data_AF-A0A0F2R2S4-F1
#
_entry.id   AF-A0A0F2R2S4-F1
#
_cell.length_a   1.000
_cell.length_b   1.000
_cell.length_c   1.000
_cell.angle_alpha   90.00
_cell.angle_beta   90.00
_cell.angle_gamma   90.00
#
_symmetry.space_group_name_H-M   'P 1'
#
loop_
_entity.id
_entity.type
_entity.pdbx_description
1 polymer ?
#
loop_
_entity_poly.entity_id
_entity_poly.type
_entity_poly.pdbx_seq_one_letter_code
_entity_poly.pdbx_strand_id
1 'polypeptide(L)'
;MRKFNISHKFQFTTLIPMYAQWIREGKLPVNSDWNKDLKIKFTVQDPCNMVRKSLGQSMADDLRFVAKSIVGEENFIDMVPSGINNYCCGGGGGALQAGYTDARRAYGKVKFNQIQATGANYVFAPCHNCHAQIEDIGHHYGGHYNVVHIWTMMCLSMGILGENERTYLGDDLKALGLGKEVQP
;
A
#
# COMPACT_ATOMS: atom_id res chain seq x y z
N MET A 1 6.58 20.05 -18.98
CA MET A 1 7.84 19.78 -19.70
C MET A 1 7.67 18.79 -20.83
N ARG A 2 7.36 17.50 -20.57
CA ARG A 2 7.13 16.51 -21.64
C ARG A 2 6.03 16.90 -22.64
N LYS A 3 4.84 17.30 -22.15
CA LYS A 3 3.72 17.77 -23.00
C LYS A 3 4.08 18.94 -23.93
N PHE A 4 5.08 19.73 -23.56
CA PHE A 4 5.45 20.97 -24.26
C PHE A 4 6.86 20.91 -24.86
N ASN A 5 7.48 19.72 -24.93
CA ASN A 5 8.84 19.51 -25.45
C ASN A 5 9.92 20.43 -24.85
N ILE A 6 9.76 20.83 -23.58
CA ILE A 6 10.76 21.63 -22.88
C ILE A 6 11.94 20.72 -22.53
N SER A 7 13.15 21.07 -22.99
CA SER A 7 14.38 20.33 -22.69
C SER A 7 14.65 20.25 -21.19
N HIS A 8 15.05 19.08 -20.70
CA HIS A 8 15.31 18.80 -19.29
C HIS A 8 16.29 17.62 -19.17
N LYS A 9 17.08 17.58 -18.08
CA LYS A 9 18.12 16.55 -17.82
C LYS A 9 17.79 15.64 -16.63
N PHE A 10 16.52 15.56 -16.24
CA PHE A 10 16.07 14.74 -15.11
C PHE A 10 14.86 13.91 -15.49
N GLN A 11 14.62 12.84 -14.74
CA GLN A 11 13.45 11.99 -14.93
C GLN A 11 12.61 12.00 -13.66
N PHE A 12 11.30 12.03 -13.83
CA PHE A 12 10.36 11.77 -12.74
C PHE A 12 10.04 10.29 -12.71
N THR A 13 10.17 9.71 -11.53
CA THR A 13 9.67 8.38 -11.20
C THR A 13 9.06 8.43 -9.79
N THR A 14 8.53 7.30 -9.34
CA THR A 14 8.06 7.14 -7.96
C THR A 14 8.92 6.10 -7.26
N LEU A 15 8.76 5.94 -5.94
CA LEU A 15 9.51 4.94 -5.19
C LEU A 15 9.18 3.50 -5.59
N ILE A 16 7.98 3.22 -6.08
CA ILE A 16 7.56 1.83 -6.38
C ILE A 16 8.37 1.21 -7.52
N PRO A 17 8.54 1.84 -8.70
CA PRO A 17 9.44 1.31 -9.73
C PRO A 17 10.89 1.21 -9.26
N MET A 18 11.33 2.10 -8.37
CA MET A 18 12.68 2.03 -7.79
C MET A 18 12.83 0.81 -6.87
N TYR A 19 11.84 0.55 -6.01
CA TYR A 19 11.81 -0.68 -5.20
C TYR A 19 11.78 -1.91 -6.09
N ALA A 20 10.94 -1.95 -7.12
CA ALA A 20 10.87 -3.06 -8.05
C ALA A 20 12.23 -3.31 -8.73
N GLN A 21 12.90 -2.24 -9.19
CA GLN A 21 14.25 -2.32 -9.75
C GLN A 21 15.26 -2.86 -8.72
N TRP A 22 15.33 -2.30 -7.52
CA TRP A 22 16.32 -2.70 -6.52
C TRP A 22 16.11 -4.11 -5.99
N ILE A 23 14.85 -4.59 -5.93
CA ILE A 23 14.54 -5.99 -5.61
C ILE A 23 15.03 -6.91 -6.74
N ARG A 24 14.76 -6.57 -8.01
CA ARG A 24 15.25 -7.35 -9.18
C ARG A 24 16.77 -7.39 -9.26
N GLU A 25 17.44 -6.31 -8.86
CA GLU A 25 18.91 -6.20 -8.81
C GLU A 25 19.52 -6.86 -7.56
N GLY A 26 18.73 -7.35 -6.61
CA GLY A 26 19.21 -7.92 -5.34
C GLY A 26 19.79 -6.90 -4.35
N LYS A 27 19.64 -5.59 -4.62
CA LYS A 27 20.09 -4.51 -3.71
C LYS A 27 19.16 -4.34 -2.50
N LEU A 28 17.91 -4.79 -2.65
CA LEU A 28 16.89 -4.72 -1.61
C LEU A 28 16.35 -6.14 -1.36
N PRO A 29 16.96 -6.89 -0.44
CA PRO A 29 16.73 -8.32 -0.28
C PRO A 29 15.47 -8.63 0.55
N VAL A 30 14.32 -8.11 0.13
CA VAL A 30 13.03 -8.48 0.72
C VAL A 30 12.71 -9.94 0.39
N ASN A 31 12.02 -10.61 1.31
CA ASN A 31 11.56 -11.98 1.17
C ASN A 31 10.21 -12.17 1.88
N SER A 32 9.51 -13.25 1.53
CA SER A 32 8.19 -13.58 2.10
C SER A 32 8.25 -14.63 3.22
N ASP A 33 9.44 -15.01 3.70
CA ASP A 33 9.60 -16.13 4.63
C ASP A 33 8.84 -15.92 5.94
N TRP A 34 8.78 -14.67 6.40
CA TRP A 34 8.06 -14.27 7.62
C TRP A 34 6.54 -14.55 7.57
N ASN A 35 5.95 -14.69 6.37
CA ASN A 35 4.50 -14.87 6.19
C ASN A 35 4.10 -16.29 5.76
N LYS A 36 5.05 -17.23 5.64
CA LYS A 36 4.78 -18.61 5.19
C LYS A 36 3.79 -19.34 6.10
N ASP A 37 4.00 -19.25 7.40
CA ASP A 37 3.16 -19.91 8.41
C ASP A 37 1.98 -19.05 8.85
N LEU A 38 2.18 -17.73 8.92
CA LEU A 38 1.14 -16.78 9.34
C LEU A 38 0.00 -16.66 8.32
N LYS A 39 0.31 -16.78 7.03
CA LYS A 39 -0.64 -16.75 5.90
C LYS A 39 -1.54 -15.50 5.90
N ILE A 40 -1.03 -14.40 6.43
CA ILE A 40 -1.75 -13.12 6.51
C ILE A 40 -1.95 -12.60 5.10
N LYS A 41 -3.19 -12.17 4.80
CA LYS A 41 -3.58 -11.76 3.45
C LYS A 41 -3.43 -10.25 3.24
N PHE A 42 -2.84 -9.89 2.11
CA PHE A 42 -2.58 -8.50 1.73
C PHE A 42 -3.25 -8.16 0.41
N THR A 43 -3.68 -6.92 0.27
CA THR A 43 -4.13 -6.33 -1.00
C THR A 43 -3.46 -4.98 -1.23
N VAL A 44 -3.60 -4.39 -2.42
CA VAL A 44 -2.99 -3.10 -2.78
C VAL A 44 -4.03 -2.10 -3.28
N GLN A 45 -3.93 -0.87 -2.80
CA GLN A 45 -4.58 0.27 -3.44
C GLN A 45 -3.68 0.83 -4.54
N ASP A 46 -4.14 0.79 -5.78
CA ASP A 46 -3.50 1.48 -6.91
C ASP A 46 -3.79 2.99 -6.84
N PRO A 47 -2.83 3.87 -6.52
CA PRO A 47 -3.14 5.28 -6.35
C PRO A 47 -3.35 5.95 -7.71
N CYS A 48 -4.46 6.68 -7.83
CA CYS A 48 -4.90 7.25 -9.10
C CYS A 48 -3.88 8.21 -9.74
N ASN A 49 -3.11 8.95 -8.94
CA ASN A 49 -2.09 9.85 -9.44
C ASN A 49 -0.86 9.10 -10.01
N MET A 50 -0.47 7.97 -9.40
CA MET A 50 0.71 7.21 -9.83
C MET A 50 0.39 6.26 -10.98
N VAL A 51 -0.73 5.55 -10.89
CA VAL A 51 -1.15 4.56 -11.89
C VAL A 51 -1.87 5.26 -13.04
N ARG A 52 -3.12 5.71 -12.85
CA ARG A 52 -3.94 6.22 -13.97
C ARG A 52 -3.42 7.51 -14.61
N LYS A 53 -2.89 8.45 -13.83
CA LYS A 53 -2.49 9.78 -14.34
C LYS A 53 -1.02 9.91 -14.72
N SER A 54 -0.18 8.92 -14.40
CA SER A 54 1.26 9.03 -14.58
C SER A 54 1.85 7.85 -15.34
N LEU A 55 2.13 6.74 -14.66
CA LEU A 55 2.96 5.66 -15.20
C LEU A 55 2.15 4.50 -15.79
N GLY A 56 0.82 4.50 -15.63
CA GLY A 56 -0.07 3.53 -16.25
C GLY A 56 0.08 2.11 -15.68
N GLN A 57 -0.11 1.11 -16.55
CA GLN A 57 -0.13 -0.29 -16.15
C GLN A 57 1.22 -0.77 -15.59
N SER A 58 2.35 -0.29 -16.10
CA SER A 58 3.67 -0.72 -15.59
C SER A 58 3.88 -0.39 -14.11
N MET A 59 3.33 0.73 -13.63
CA MET A 59 3.35 1.08 -12.21
C MET A 59 2.45 0.16 -11.38
N ALA A 60 1.30 -0.26 -11.91
CA ALA A 60 0.44 -1.23 -11.27
C ALA A 60 1.13 -2.61 -11.20
N ASP A 61 1.85 -3.01 -12.25
CA ASP A 61 2.58 -4.26 -12.30
C ASP A 61 3.76 -4.26 -11.31
N ASP A 62 4.54 -3.17 -11.26
CA ASP A 62 5.62 -2.99 -10.29
C ASP A 62 5.10 -3.02 -8.84
N LEU A 63 3.94 -2.40 -8.57
CA LEU A 63 3.34 -2.44 -7.23
C LEU A 63 2.99 -3.87 -6.80
N ARG A 64 2.45 -4.68 -7.72
CA ARG A 64 2.13 -6.10 -7.46
C ARG A 64 3.38 -6.93 -7.30
N PHE A 65 4.39 -6.71 -8.13
CA PHE A 65 5.69 -7.36 -7.99
C PHE A 65 6.29 -7.09 -6.61
N VAL A 66 6.40 -5.82 -6.21
CA VAL A 66 6.93 -5.45 -4.89
C VAL A 66 6.11 -6.07 -3.77
N ALA A 67 4.78 -5.96 -3.82
CA ALA A 67 3.90 -6.53 -2.79
C ALA A 67 4.09 -8.04 -2.64
N LYS A 68 4.08 -8.80 -3.75
CA LYS A 68 4.27 -10.26 -3.76
C LYS A 68 5.66 -10.66 -3.26
N SER A 69 6.71 -9.92 -3.61
CA SER A 69 8.08 -10.17 -3.10
C SER A 69 8.18 -10.01 -1.58
N ILE A 70 7.36 -9.13 -0.99
CA ILE A 70 7.34 -8.90 0.47
C ILE A 70 6.50 -9.95 1.19
N VAL A 71 5.31 -10.29 0.67
CA VAL A 71 4.30 -11.04 1.45
C VAL A 71 4.07 -12.48 0.99
N GLY A 72 4.59 -12.85 -0.18
CA GLY A 72 4.33 -14.13 -0.84
C GLY A 72 3.17 -14.03 -1.83
N GLU A 73 3.29 -14.71 -2.98
CA GLU A 73 2.27 -14.66 -4.04
C GLU A 73 0.94 -15.28 -3.57
N GLU A 74 1.01 -16.36 -2.79
CA GLU A 74 -0.12 -17.07 -2.19
C GLU A 74 -0.87 -16.25 -1.12
N ASN A 75 -0.25 -15.18 -0.64
CA ASN A 75 -0.78 -14.30 0.41
C ASN A 75 -1.21 -12.93 -0.12
N PHE A 76 -1.05 -12.69 -1.42
CA PHE A 76 -1.54 -11.49 -2.08
C PHE A 76 -2.87 -11.74 -2.78
N ILE A 77 -3.86 -10.89 -2.50
CA ILE A 77 -5.19 -10.90 -3.12
C ILE A 77 -5.39 -9.54 -3.79
N ASP A 78 -5.49 -9.52 -5.12
CA ASP A 78 -5.75 -8.27 -5.84
C ASP A 78 -7.22 -7.85 -5.68
N MET A 79 -7.47 -6.54 -5.80
CA MET A 79 -8.84 -6.02 -5.87
C MET A 79 -9.46 -6.31 -7.24
N VAL A 80 -10.78 -6.24 -7.34
CA VAL A 80 -11.46 -6.25 -8.65
C VAL A 80 -12.46 -5.09 -8.70
N PRO A 81 -12.38 -4.18 -9.70
CA PRO A 81 -11.31 -4.02 -10.68
C PRO A 81 -9.99 -3.51 -10.07
N SER A 82 -8.84 -3.75 -10.72
CA SER A 82 -7.53 -3.29 -10.26
C SER A 82 -6.73 -2.53 -11.32
N GLY A 83 -5.52 -2.09 -10.94
CA GLY A 83 -4.58 -1.38 -11.82
C GLY A 83 -5.16 -0.07 -12.36
N ILE A 84 -5.09 0.10 -13.69
CA ILE A 84 -5.64 1.28 -14.36
C ILE A 84 -7.16 1.40 -14.22
N ASN A 85 -7.86 0.31 -13.95
CA ASN A 85 -9.32 0.26 -13.79
C ASN A 85 -9.75 0.38 -12.32
N ASN A 86 -8.81 0.53 -11.37
CA ASN A 86 -9.10 0.55 -9.95
C ASN A 86 -9.94 1.77 -9.53
N TYR A 87 -10.81 1.63 -8.52
CA TYR A 87 -11.57 2.74 -7.96
C TYR A 87 -10.68 3.72 -7.17
N CYS A 88 -11.07 5.00 -7.20
CA CYS A 88 -10.48 6.04 -6.37
C CYS A 88 -10.80 5.79 -4.89
N CYS A 89 -9.89 6.12 -3.98
CA CYS A 89 -10.17 6.05 -2.55
C CYS A 89 -11.17 7.12 -2.08
N GLY A 90 -11.20 8.28 -2.76
CA GLY A 90 -12.00 9.45 -2.39
C GLY A 90 -11.21 10.54 -1.65
N GLY A 91 -9.98 10.28 -1.21
CA GLY A 91 -9.16 11.25 -0.44
C GLY A 91 -8.33 12.22 -1.28
N GLY A 92 -8.28 12.06 -2.60
CA GLY A 92 -7.46 12.88 -3.49
C GLY A 92 -8.08 14.26 -3.79
N GLY A 93 -7.33 15.10 -4.52
CA GLY A 93 -7.86 16.35 -5.08
C GLY A 93 -8.29 17.42 -4.06
N GLY A 94 -7.76 17.36 -2.83
CA GLY A 94 -8.12 18.26 -1.74
C GLY A 94 -9.33 17.80 -0.91
N ALA A 95 -9.95 16.65 -1.23
CA ALA A 95 -11.14 16.17 -0.52
C ALA A 95 -10.91 15.93 0.97
N LEU A 96 -9.71 15.51 1.38
CA LEU A 96 -9.31 15.35 2.78
C LEU A 96 -9.37 16.67 3.58
N GLN A 97 -9.09 17.80 2.93
CA GLN A 97 -9.00 19.12 3.56
C GLN A 97 -10.25 19.97 3.32
N ALA A 98 -11.19 19.52 2.48
CA ALA A 98 -12.31 20.32 2.02
C ALA A 98 -13.46 20.47 3.04
N GLY A 99 -13.40 19.79 4.20
CA GLY A 99 -14.45 19.83 5.23
C GLY A 99 -15.72 19.02 4.93
N TYR A 100 -15.84 18.43 3.73
CA TYR A 100 -16.99 17.60 3.33
C TYR A 100 -16.79 16.11 3.66
N THR A 101 -16.56 15.81 4.94
CA THR A 101 -16.20 14.46 5.41
C THR A 101 -17.23 13.40 5.01
N ASP A 102 -18.53 13.66 5.19
CA ASP A 102 -19.58 12.69 4.89
C ASP A 102 -19.70 12.39 3.39
N ALA A 103 -19.60 13.42 2.54
CA ALA A 103 -19.62 13.24 1.09
C ALA A 103 -18.41 12.42 0.61
N ARG A 104 -17.22 12.71 1.17
CA ARG A 104 -15.99 11.96 0.87
C ARG A 104 -16.09 10.49 1.31
N ARG A 105 -16.66 10.23 2.49
CA ARG A 105 -16.91 8.87 3.00
C ARG A 105 -17.95 8.13 2.16
N ALA A 106 -19.03 8.81 1.76
CA ALA A 106 -20.06 8.25 0.88
C ALA A 106 -19.44 7.84 -0.47
N TYR A 107 -18.65 8.72 -1.10
CA TYR A 107 -17.90 8.37 -2.31
C TYR A 107 -16.91 7.22 -2.08
N GLY A 108 -16.22 7.21 -0.94
CA GLY A 108 -15.29 6.15 -0.55
C GLY A 108 -15.95 4.80 -0.27
N LYS A 109 -17.29 4.71 -0.13
CA LYS A 109 -17.96 3.44 0.19
C LYS A 109 -17.72 2.37 -0.87
N VAL A 110 -17.64 2.74 -2.14
CA VAL A 110 -17.30 1.79 -3.22
C VAL A 110 -15.90 1.18 -3.02
N LYS A 111 -14.93 2.01 -2.59
CA LYS A 111 -13.58 1.53 -2.27
C LYS A 111 -13.59 0.64 -1.03
N PHE A 112 -14.30 1.03 0.02
CA PHE A 112 -14.45 0.20 1.21
C PHE A 112 -14.98 -1.19 0.86
N ASN A 113 -16.10 -1.26 0.12
CA ASN A 113 -16.71 -2.53 -0.30
C ASN A 113 -15.74 -3.37 -1.15
N GLN A 114 -14.98 -2.71 -2.03
CA GLN A 114 -13.97 -3.38 -2.85
C GLN A 114 -12.85 -4.00 -2.00
N ILE A 115 -12.37 -3.30 -0.98
CA ILE A 115 -11.36 -3.85 -0.04
C ILE A 115 -11.97 -5.02 0.73
N GLN A 116 -13.18 -4.88 1.25
CA GLN A 116 -13.85 -5.95 2.00
C GLN A 116 -14.01 -7.23 1.15
N ALA A 117 -14.31 -7.08 -0.14
CA ALA A 117 -14.45 -8.22 -1.04
C ALA A 117 -13.17 -9.05 -1.21
N THR A 118 -11.98 -8.52 -0.89
CA THR A 118 -10.73 -9.28 -0.95
C THR A 118 -10.53 -10.18 0.27
N GLY A 119 -11.17 -9.86 1.40
CA GLY A 119 -10.92 -10.52 2.69
C GLY A 119 -9.49 -10.32 3.22
N ALA A 120 -8.73 -9.38 2.68
CA ALA A 120 -7.36 -9.12 3.12
C ALA A 120 -7.32 -8.51 4.53
N ASN A 121 -6.36 -8.96 5.33
CA ASN A 121 -6.07 -8.42 6.66
C ASN A 121 -5.38 -7.05 6.57
N TYR A 122 -4.66 -6.80 5.48
CA TYR A 122 -3.86 -5.59 5.29
C TYR A 122 -4.03 -4.99 3.89
N VAL A 123 -4.02 -3.66 3.82
CA VAL A 123 -4.06 -2.88 2.58
C VAL A 123 -2.79 -2.06 2.43
N PHE A 124 -2.00 -2.34 1.41
CA PHE A 124 -0.91 -1.46 1.00
C PHE A 124 -1.47 -0.19 0.35
N ALA A 125 -1.20 0.97 0.96
CA ALA A 125 -1.60 2.27 0.44
C ALA A 125 -0.36 3.17 0.20
N PRO A 126 0.29 3.09 -0.98
CA PRO A 126 1.54 3.82 -1.26
C PRO A 126 1.34 5.32 -1.57
N CYS A 127 0.18 5.88 -1.22
CA CYS A 127 -0.12 7.30 -1.35
C CYS A 127 -0.73 7.79 -0.03
N HIS A 128 -0.17 8.86 0.53
CA HIS A 128 -0.60 9.43 1.81
C HIS A 128 -2.12 9.69 1.86
N ASN A 129 -2.69 10.33 0.82
CA ASN A 129 -4.12 10.59 0.77
C ASN A 129 -4.96 9.32 0.67
N CYS A 130 -4.43 8.27 0.03
CA CYS A 130 -5.11 6.97 -0.01
C CYS A 130 -5.06 6.30 1.36
N HIS A 131 -3.92 6.36 2.05
CA HIS A 131 -3.75 5.80 3.38
C HIS A 131 -4.77 6.40 4.36
N ALA A 132 -4.74 7.73 4.54
CA ALA A 132 -5.63 8.42 5.48
C ALA A 132 -7.12 8.24 5.14
N GLN A 133 -7.48 8.21 3.85
CA GLN A 133 -8.86 7.97 3.45
C GLN A 133 -9.30 6.53 3.69
N ILE A 134 -8.46 5.54 3.36
CA ILE A 134 -8.82 4.13 3.52
C ILE A 134 -8.92 3.77 4.99
N GLU A 135 -8.06 4.34 5.84
CA GLU A 135 -8.16 4.22 7.30
C GLU A 135 -9.46 4.85 7.82
N ASP A 136 -9.78 6.08 7.41
CA ASP A 136 -11.02 6.76 7.82
C ASP A 136 -12.29 5.99 7.43
N ILE A 137 -12.40 5.54 6.17
CA ILE A 137 -13.58 4.77 5.74
C ILE A 137 -13.60 3.37 6.36
N GLY A 138 -12.44 2.80 6.66
CA GLY A 138 -12.31 1.56 7.41
C GLY A 138 -12.94 1.71 8.79
N HIS A 139 -12.51 2.70 9.56
CA HIS A 139 -13.10 3.00 10.87
C HIS A 139 -14.60 3.33 10.79
N HIS A 140 -14.98 4.18 9.83
CA HIS A 140 -16.37 4.64 9.71
C HIS A 140 -17.36 3.53 9.34
N TYR A 141 -16.96 2.57 8.49
CA TYR A 141 -17.84 1.49 8.04
C TYR A 141 -17.57 0.13 8.71
N GLY A 142 -16.67 0.07 9.71
CA GLY A 142 -16.38 -1.15 10.46
C GLY A 142 -15.53 -2.18 9.69
N GLY A 143 -14.49 -1.73 8.99
CA GLY A 143 -13.55 -2.60 8.30
C GLY A 143 -12.62 -3.33 9.25
N HIS A 144 -12.34 -4.60 8.94
CA HIS A 144 -11.42 -5.45 9.69
C HIS A 144 -10.08 -5.62 8.96
N TYR A 145 -9.49 -4.52 8.52
CA TYR A 145 -8.17 -4.49 7.90
C TYR A 145 -7.33 -3.35 8.46
N ASN A 146 -6.01 -3.52 8.44
CA ASN A 146 -5.07 -2.44 8.72
C ASN A 146 -4.55 -1.84 7.41
N VAL A 147 -4.32 -0.53 7.40
CA VAL A 147 -3.75 0.17 6.24
C VAL A 147 -2.28 0.41 6.53
N VAL A 148 -1.39 -0.03 5.64
CA VAL A 148 0.05 0.01 5.89
C VAL A 148 0.80 0.68 4.75
N HIS A 149 1.93 1.29 5.10
CA HIS A 149 2.92 1.72 4.13
C HIS A 149 3.75 0.54 3.65
N ILE A 150 4.09 0.52 2.36
CA ILE A 150 4.86 -0.56 1.77
C ILE A 150 6.28 -0.64 2.37
N TRP A 151 6.89 0.50 2.68
CA TRP A 151 8.23 0.56 3.27
C TRP A 151 8.28 -0.11 4.64
N THR A 152 7.22 0.03 5.46
CA THR A 152 7.11 -0.61 6.78
C THR A 152 7.20 -2.13 6.63
N MET A 153 6.46 -2.70 5.68
CA MET A 153 6.48 -4.14 5.44
C MET A 153 7.76 -4.62 4.77
N MET A 154 8.44 -3.78 3.98
CA MET A 154 9.76 -4.09 3.44
C MET A 154 10.81 -4.17 4.56
N CYS A 155 10.80 -3.21 5.49
CA CYS A 155 11.68 -3.25 6.66
C CYS A 155 11.38 -4.46 7.56
N LEU A 156 10.10 -4.82 7.74
CA LEU A 156 9.70 -6.01 8.49
C LEU A 156 10.22 -7.28 7.82
N SER A 157 10.03 -7.40 6.51
CA SER A 157 10.51 -8.51 5.69
C SER A 157 12.03 -8.70 5.76
N MET A 158 12.79 -7.60 5.87
CA MET A 158 14.25 -7.63 6.04
C MET A 158 14.69 -7.78 7.50
N GLY A 159 13.77 -7.82 8.47
CA GLY A 159 14.09 -7.94 9.89
C GLY A 159 14.71 -6.67 10.51
N ILE A 160 14.50 -5.50 9.89
CA ILE A 160 15.09 -4.21 10.32
C ILE A 160 14.05 -3.18 10.75
N LEU A 161 12.77 -3.54 10.85
CA LEU A 161 11.72 -2.61 11.27
C LEU A 161 11.85 -2.28 12.77
N GLY A 162 12.06 -1.00 13.07
CA GLY A 162 12.22 -0.52 14.44
C GLY A 162 10.94 -0.63 15.26
N GLU A 163 11.07 -0.58 16.59
CA GLU A 163 9.94 -0.68 17.54
C GLU A 163 8.93 0.47 17.36
N ASN A 164 9.43 1.69 17.13
CA ASN A 164 8.63 2.91 17.01
C ASN A 164 7.97 3.08 15.63
N GLU A 165 8.20 2.17 14.68
CA GLU A 165 7.74 2.27 13.29
C GLU A 165 6.53 1.37 12.99
N ARG A 166 5.85 0.90 14.04
CA ARG A 166 4.85 -0.18 13.99
C ARG A 166 3.41 0.28 14.21
N THR A 167 3.18 1.59 14.20
CA THR A 167 1.89 2.24 14.48
C THR A 167 0.71 1.63 13.73
N TYR A 168 0.90 1.28 12.46
CA TYR A 168 -0.15 0.78 11.57
C TYR A 168 -0.21 -0.74 11.47
N LEU A 169 0.62 -1.47 12.22
CA LEU A 169 0.55 -2.92 12.30
C LEU A 169 -0.56 -3.32 13.26
N GLY A 170 -1.26 -4.41 12.95
CA GLY A 170 -2.15 -5.09 13.88
C GLY A 170 -1.37 -5.85 14.93
N ASP A 171 -2.07 -6.33 15.96
CA ASP A 171 -1.45 -7.09 17.06
C ASP A 171 -0.81 -8.41 16.59
N ASP A 172 -1.25 -8.93 15.44
CA ASP A 172 -0.66 -10.07 14.73
C ASP A 172 0.76 -9.81 14.20
N LEU A 173 1.11 -8.56 13.89
CA LEU A 173 2.41 -8.19 13.32
C LEU A 173 3.26 -7.25 14.19
N LYS A 174 2.67 -6.53 15.15
CA LYS A 174 3.39 -5.57 16.01
C LYS A 174 4.62 -6.19 16.69
N ALA A 175 4.49 -7.38 17.24
CA ALA A 175 5.61 -8.04 17.94
C ALA A 175 6.58 -8.79 17.01
N LEU A 176 6.26 -8.96 15.72
CA LEU A 176 7.03 -9.80 14.81
C LEU A 176 8.44 -9.24 14.59
N GLY A 177 9.45 -10.07 14.85
CA GLY A 177 10.86 -9.69 14.70
C GLY A 177 11.41 -8.78 15.81
N LEU A 178 10.62 -8.45 16.83
CA LEU A 178 11.15 -7.87 18.06
C LEU A 178 11.68 -9.02 18.92
N GLY A 179 12.95 -8.92 19.35
CA GLY A 179 13.54 -9.92 20.23
C GLY A 179 12.68 -10.08 21.50
N LYS A 180 12.60 -11.31 22.02
CA LYS A 180 12.04 -11.52 23.37
C LYS A 180 12.98 -10.88 24.38
N GLU A 181 12.85 -9.58 24.62
CA GLU A 181 13.31 -8.84 25.79
C GLU A 181 13.10 -7.34 25.54
N VAL A 182 11.87 -6.87 25.70
CA VAL A 182 11.63 -5.51 26.19
C VAL A 182 10.49 -5.59 27.21
N GLN A 183 10.84 -6.03 28.41
CA GLN A 183 10.16 -5.65 29.65
C GLN A 183 11.15 -4.82 30.46
N PRO A 184 10.66 -3.76 31.12
CA PRO A 184 10.28 -3.93 32.53
C PRO A 184 8.77 -4.05 32.75
#